data_AF-A0A2H1L906-F1
#
_entry.id   AF-A0A2H1L906-F1
#
_cell.length_a   1.000
_cell.length_b   1.000
_cell.length_c   1.000
_cell.angle_alpha   90.00
_cell.angle_beta   90.00
_cell.angle_gamma   90.00
#
_symmetry.space_group_name_H-M   'P 1'
#
loop_
_entity.id
_entity.type
_entity.pdbx_description
1 polymer ?
#
loop_
_entity_poly.entity_id
_entity_poly.type
_entity_poly.pdbx_seq_one_letter_code
_entity_poly.pdbx_strand_id
1 'polypeptide(L)'
;MAPFLRKVKTALGATAVQIADKTGGAYRILEHLGSAHTEAELAALMAVGHEKLHPDQGVLPLDTGPPAATEERVAKSSRAGLLIDALTSIYHRLGLTDALHDEAFFQLVLARLVEATSTSDSVRVLEELGVDAVHRNTLMAGLARAHHHDYRSRIAHLCFSHSVATTGVSLCLYDVTTLYFEAEHEDELRKVGYSKERRVDPQIVVGLLVDRSGFPLEIACYEGNKAETHTILGSSELSVGAPMGRGCWG
;
A
#
# COMPACT_ATOMS: atom_id res chain seq x y z
N MET A 1 -40.13 -14.40 0.52
CA MET A 1 -38.90 -14.19 1.31
C MET A 1 -38.22 -15.54 1.46
N ALA A 2 -36.91 -15.57 1.66
CA ALA A 2 -36.19 -16.83 1.78
C ALA A 2 -36.43 -17.46 3.17
N PRO A 3 -36.56 -18.81 3.26
CA PRO A 3 -36.60 -19.49 4.54
C PRO A 3 -35.30 -19.24 5.33
N PHE A 4 -35.40 -19.17 6.65
CA PHE A 4 -34.25 -18.91 7.53
C PHE A 4 -34.26 -19.81 8.76
N LEU A 5 -33.08 -20.03 9.34
CA LEU A 5 -32.91 -20.77 10.58
C LEU A 5 -33.22 -19.90 11.80
N ARG A 6 -33.99 -20.46 12.74
CA ARG A 6 -34.22 -19.85 14.05
C ARG A 6 -33.93 -20.83 15.18
N LYS A 7 -33.44 -20.28 16.29
CA LYS A 7 -33.20 -20.99 17.55
C LYS A 7 -34.26 -20.57 18.56
N VAL A 8 -34.91 -21.53 19.21
CA VAL A 8 -35.93 -21.25 20.22
C VAL A 8 -35.63 -22.06 21.48
N LYS A 9 -35.58 -21.40 22.64
CA LYS A 9 -35.45 -22.09 23.92
C LYS A 9 -36.77 -22.79 24.26
N THR A 10 -36.71 -24.09 24.49
CA THR A 10 -37.86 -24.89 24.93
C THR A 10 -38.04 -24.78 26.45
N ALA A 11 -39.25 -25.08 26.92
CA ALA A 11 -39.59 -25.04 28.35
C ALA A 11 -38.75 -26.01 29.22
N LEU A 12 -38.09 -26.99 28.60
CA LEU A 12 -37.23 -27.98 29.26
C LEU A 12 -35.73 -27.62 29.16
N GLY A 13 -35.39 -26.37 28.78
CA GLY A 13 -34.00 -25.87 28.75
C GLY A 13 -33.20 -26.24 27.49
N ALA A 14 -33.75 -27.06 26.58
CA ALA A 14 -33.13 -27.40 25.31
C ALA A 14 -33.30 -26.27 24.27
N THR A 15 -32.38 -26.15 23.31
CA THR A 15 -32.49 -25.21 22.19
C THR A 15 -32.98 -25.93 20.94
N ALA A 16 -34.21 -25.65 20.52
CA ALA A 16 -34.78 -26.18 19.29
C ALA A 16 -34.30 -25.36 18.08
N VAL A 17 -33.93 -26.06 17.00
CA VAL A 17 -33.55 -25.46 15.72
C VAL A 17 -34.65 -25.71 14.69
N GLN A 18 -35.11 -24.64 14.05
CA GLN A 18 -36.26 -24.67 13.13
C GLN A 18 -35.95 -23.88 11.87
N ILE A 19 -36.47 -24.35 10.74
CA ILE A 19 -36.53 -23.57 9.49
C ILE A 19 -37.90 -22.90 9.45
N ALA A 20 -37.93 -21.58 9.31
CA ALA A 20 -39.15 -20.78 9.28
C ALA A 20 -39.12 -19.78 8.12
N ASP A 21 -40.31 -19.37 7.68
CA ASP A 21 -40.50 -18.24 6.76
C ASP A 21 -41.40 -17.19 7.44
N LYS A 22 -41.24 -15.92 7.07
CA LYS A 22 -42.01 -14.79 7.58
C LYS A 22 -42.85 -14.22 6.44
N THR A 23 -44.13 -14.57 6.41
CA THR A 23 -45.10 -14.06 5.44
C THR A 23 -46.19 -13.23 6.14
N GLY A 24 -46.41 -11.99 5.70
CA GLY A 24 -47.50 -11.15 6.21
C GLY A 24 -47.39 -10.75 7.69
N GLY A 25 -46.19 -10.76 8.26
CA GLY A 25 -45.96 -10.39 9.67
C GLY A 25 -46.03 -11.56 10.67
N ALA A 26 -46.48 -12.75 10.26
CA ALA A 26 -46.49 -13.95 11.08
C ALA A 26 -45.36 -14.93 10.69
N TYR A 27 -44.82 -15.65 11.68
CA TYR A 27 -43.83 -16.70 11.46
C TYR A 27 -44.53 -18.03 11.16
N ARG A 28 -44.20 -18.65 10.03
CA ARG A 28 -44.63 -20.01 9.67
C ARG A 28 -43.44 -20.95 9.78
N ILE A 29 -43.57 -22.00 10.59
CA ILE A 29 -42.55 -23.03 10.73
C ILE A 29 -42.69 -23.99 9.55
N LEU A 30 -41.61 -24.16 8.79
CA LEU A 30 -41.57 -25.07 7.66
C LEU A 30 -41.09 -26.46 8.09
N GLU A 31 -40.04 -26.52 8.92
CA GLU A 31 -39.46 -27.78 9.39
C GLU A 31 -38.84 -27.61 10.78
N HIS A 32 -38.98 -28.64 11.62
CA HIS A 32 -38.29 -28.74 12.90
C HIS A 32 -37.13 -29.71 12.77
N LEU A 33 -35.90 -29.22 12.89
CA LEU A 33 -34.68 -30.02 12.69
C LEU A 33 -34.29 -30.82 13.93
N GLY A 34 -34.67 -30.36 15.13
CA GLY A 34 -34.41 -31.06 16.39
C GLY A 34 -34.20 -30.12 17.58
N SER A 35 -34.01 -30.71 18.76
CA SER A 35 -33.69 -30.00 20.01
C SER A 35 -32.31 -30.40 20.51
N ALA A 36 -31.44 -29.42 20.73
CA ALA A 36 -30.11 -29.62 21.30
C ALA A 36 -30.11 -29.39 22.81
N HIS A 37 -29.50 -30.32 23.54
CA HIS A 37 -29.25 -30.22 24.98
C HIS A 37 -27.80 -29.85 25.29
N THR A 38 -26.92 -29.90 24.29
CA THR A 38 -25.50 -29.50 24.37
C THR A 38 -25.11 -28.54 23.24
N GLU A 39 -24.02 -27.80 23.41
CA GLU A 39 -23.53 -26.87 22.38
C GLU A 39 -23.05 -27.59 21.11
N ALA A 40 -22.49 -28.79 21.25
CA ALA A 40 -22.09 -29.64 20.14
C ALA A 40 -23.29 -30.12 19.30
N GLU A 41 -24.38 -30.54 19.95
CA GLU A 41 -25.63 -30.90 19.26
C GLU A 41 -26.25 -29.70 18.55
N LEU A 42 -26.18 -28.50 19.16
CA LEU A 42 -26.68 -27.29 18.55
C LEU A 42 -25.88 -26.93 17.28
N ALA A 43 -24.56 -27.07 17.32
CA ALA A 43 -23.70 -26.85 16.16
C ALA A 43 -24.01 -27.83 15.03
N ALA A 44 -24.20 -29.12 15.34
CA ALA A 44 -24.56 -30.13 14.36
C ALA A 44 -25.93 -29.85 13.71
N LEU A 45 -26.96 -29.50 14.49
CA LEU A 45 -28.29 -29.17 13.96
C LEU A 45 -28.29 -27.89 13.12
N MET A 46 -27.46 -26.90 13.47
CA MET A 46 -27.29 -25.69 12.68
C MET A 46 -26.58 -25.95 11.36
N ALA A 47 -25.59 -26.86 11.32
CA ALA A 47 -24.89 -27.24 10.09
C ALA A 47 -25.85 -27.93 9.10
N VAL A 48 -26.61 -28.93 9.57
CA VAL A 48 -27.65 -29.60 8.75
C VAL A 48 -28.69 -28.61 8.23
N GLY A 49 -29.06 -27.62 9.06
CA GLY A 49 -29.99 -26.58 8.65
C GLY A 49 -29.46 -25.69 7.51
N HIS A 50 -28.17 -25.33 7.54
CA HIS A 50 -27.55 -24.50 6.50
C HIS A 50 -27.44 -25.28 5.18
N GLU A 51 -27.06 -26.55 5.25
CA GLU A 51 -27.00 -27.43 4.08
C GLU A 51 -28.37 -27.56 3.41
N LYS A 52 -29.46 -27.69 4.20
CA LYS A 52 -30.83 -27.72 3.69
C LYS A 52 -31.33 -26.39 3.11
N LEU A 53 -30.85 -25.25 3.60
CA LEU A 53 -31.23 -23.93 3.08
C LEU A 53 -30.52 -23.60 1.76
N HIS A 54 -29.39 -24.25 1.47
CA HIS A 54 -28.56 -24.00 0.29
C HIS A 54 -28.23 -25.28 -0.48
N PRO A 55 -29.24 -26.00 -1.01
CA PRO A 55 -29.04 -27.29 -1.68
C PRO A 55 -28.16 -27.22 -2.95
N ASP A 56 -28.02 -26.04 -3.56
CA ASP A 56 -27.23 -25.82 -4.80
C ASP A 56 -25.79 -25.32 -4.56
N GLN A 57 -25.38 -25.11 -3.29
CA GLN A 57 -23.97 -24.88 -2.97
C GLN A 57 -23.27 -26.23 -2.79
N GLY A 58 -22.89 -26.85 -3.91
CA GLY A 58 -22.08 -28.06 -3.90
C GLY A 58 -20.80 -27.84 -3.09
N VAL A 59 -20.64 -28.60 -2.01
CA VAL A 59 -19.38 -28.68 -1.26
C VAL A 59 -18.33 -29.24 -2.21
N LEU A 60 -17.33 -28.43 -2.57
CA LEU A 60 -16.17 -28.90 -3.31
C LEU A 60 -15.43 -29.92 -2.42
N PRO A 61 -15.41 -31.22 -2.74
CA PRO A 61 -14.71 -32.18 -1.92
C PRO A 61 -13.23 -32.07 -2.27
N LEU A 62 -12.50 -31.29 -1.48
CA LEU A 62 -11.04 -31.38 -1.47
C LEU A 62 -10.70 -32.69 -0.76
N ASP A 63 -10.16 -33.66 -1.51
CA ASP A 63 -9.80 -34.98 -1.01
C ASP A 63 -8.56 -34.87 -0.11
N THR A 64 -8.74 -34.29 1.08
CA THR A 64 -7.76 -34.37 2.16
C THR A 64 -8.08 -35.65 2.92
N GLY A 65 -7.15 -36.62 2.90
CA GLY A 65 -7.29 -37.91 3.58
C GLY A 65 -7.69 -37.80 5.07
N PRO A 66 -7.83 -38.94 5.78
CA PRO A 66 -8.50 -38.99 7.08
C PRO A 66 -8.00 -37.89 8.02
N PRO A 67 -8.89 -37.21 8.77
CA PRO A 67 -8.56 -36.03 9.54
C PRO A 67 -7.48 -36.39 10.56
N ALA A 68 -6.24 -36.02 10.24
CA ALA A 68 -5.19 -35.95 11.23
C ALA A 68 -5.69 -34.99 12.31
N ALA A 69 -5.60 -35.39 13.57
CA ALA A 69 -6.02 -34.60 14.73
C ALA A 69 -5.68 -33.13 14.49
N THR A 70 -6.71 -32.31 14.35
CA THR A 70 -6.57 -30.88 14.08
C THR A 70 -6.04 -30.24 15.35
N GLU A 71 -4.73 -30.30 15.56
CA GLU A 71 -4.06 -29.31 16.40
C GLU A 71 -4.45 -27.95 15.80
N GLU A 72 -5.11 -27.11 16.59
CA GLU A 72 -5.44 -25.74 16.20
C GLU A 72 -4.14 -25.01 15.84
N ARG A 73 -3.79 -25.04 14.56
CA ARG A 73 -2.67 -24.28 14.01
C ARG A 73 -3.09 -22.83 13.98
N VAL A 74 -2.91 -22.14 15.10
CA VAL A 74 -3.06 -20.69 15.17
C VAL A 74 -1.94 -20.09 14.33
N ALA A 75 -2.30 -19.38 13.26
CA ALA A 75 -1.35 -18.58 12.50
C ALA A 75 -0.74 -17.53 13.45
N LYS A 76 0.55 -17.69 13.78
CA LYS A 76 1.27 -16.77 14.69
C LYS A 76 1.53 -15.41 14.05
N SER A 77 1.56 -15.36 12.73
CA SER A 77 1.73 -14.13 11.94
C SER A 77 1.15 -14.32 10.54
N SER A 78 0.74 -13.21 9.93
CA SER A 78 0.36 -13.11 8.52
C SER A 78 1.42 -12.26 7.81
N ARG A 79 1.75 -12.61 6.57
CA ARG A 79 2.70 -11.84 5.74
C ARG A 79 2.11 -11.63 4.36
N ALA A 80 2.17 -10.40 3.86
CA ALA A 80 1.79 -10.03 2.51
C ALA A 80 2.88 -10.44 1.48
N GLY A 81 3.24 -11.73 1.45
CA GLY A 81 4.41 -12.25 0.75
C GLY A 81 4.46 -11.86 -0.74
N LEU A 82 3.37 -12.10 -1.49
CA LEU A 82 3.33 -11.79 -2.92
C LEU A 82 3.57 -10.30 -3.22
N LEU A 83 2.96 -9.41 -2.44
CA LEU A 83 3.13 -7.96 -2.60
C LEU A 83 4.58 -7.55 -2.34
N ILE A 84 5.14 -8.03 -1.22
CA ILE A 84 6.51 -7.73 -0.84
C ILE A 84 7.48 -8.27 -1.88
N ASP A 85 7.31 -9.51 -2.33
CA ASP A 85 8.20 -10.14 -3.30
C ASP A 85 8.13 -9.44 -4.66
N ALA A 86 6.94 -9.00 -5.09
CA ALA A 86 6.77 -8.22 -6.32
C ALA A 86 7.48 -6.86 -6.24
N LEU A 87 7.30 -6.11 -5.15
CA LEU A 87 7.94 -4.80 -4.95
C LEU A 87 9.46 -4.95 -4.78
N THR A 88 9.91 -5.95 -4.03
CA THR A 88 11.33 -6.29 -3.90
C THR A 88 11.94 -6.64 -5.26
N SER A 89 11.24 -7.45 -6.07
CA SER A 89 11.69 -7.81 -7.43
C SER A 89 11.84 -6.58 -8.35
N ILE A 90 10.93 -5.61 -8.25
CA ILE A 90 11.04 -4.36 -9.02
C ILE A 90 12.24 -3.55 -8.52
N TYR A 91 12.40 -3.43 -7.20
CA TYR A 91 13.50 -2.71 -6.58
C TYR A 91 14.87 -3.29 -7.00
N HIS A 92 14.99 -4.62 -7.02
CA HIS A 92 16.18 -5.32 -7.54
C HIS A 92 16.38 -5.12 -9.04
N ARG A 93 15.33 -5.22 -9.87
CA ARG A 93 15.43 -5.03 -11.33
C ARG A 93 15.90 -3.63 -11.73
N LEU A 94 15.56 -2.62 -10.92
CA LEU A 94 16.05 -1.26 -11.10
C LEU A 94 17.49 -1.08 -10.58
N GLY A 95 18.11 -2.10 -9.99
CA GLY A 95 19.46 -2.04 -9.43
C GLY A 95 19.56 -1.24 -8.13
N LEU A 96 18.43 -0.94 -7.48
CA LEU A 96 18.40 -0.07 -6.30
C LEU A 96 19.03 -0.73 -5.08
N THR A 97 18.89 -2.05 -4.94
CA THR A 97 19.52 -2.79 -3.83
C THR A 97 21.03 -2.69 -3.86
N ASP A 98 21.63 -2.89 -5.05
CA ASP A 98 23.08 -2.90 -5.22
C ASP A 98 23.67 -1.49 -5.22
N ALA A 99 22.89 -0.48 -5.59
CA ALA A 99 23.34 0.89 -5.46
C ALA A 99 23.22 1.38 -4.02
N LEU A 100 22.03 1.30 -3.41
CA LEU A 100 21.75 2.06 -2.19
C LEU A 100 22.21 1.34 -0.92
N HIS A 101 22.13 0.00 -0.88
CA HIS A 101 22.48 -0.81 0.29
C HIS A 101 21.89 -0.30 1.62
N ASP A 102 20.65 0.19 1.59
CA ASP A 102 19.98 0.77 2.76
C ASP A 102 18.60 0.15 2.97
N GLU A 103 18.54 -0.81 3.88
CA GLU A 103 17.30 -1.52 4.25
C GLU A 103 16.26 -0.57 4.84
N ALA A 104 16.68 0.43 5.63
CA ALA A 104 15.73 1.38 6.22
C ALA A 104 15.06 2.23 5.13
N PHE A 105 15.83 2.61 4.11
CA PHE A 105 15.28 3.32 2.95
C PHE A 105 14.35 2.42 2.12
N PHE A 106 14.71 1.15 1.89
CA PHE A 106 13.84 0.19 1.22
C PHE A 106 12.51 0.00 1.97
N GLN A 107 12.54 -0.19 3.28
CA GLN A 107 11.35 -0.32 4.11
C GLN A 107 10.47 0.94 4.09
N LEU A 108 11.07 2.14 4.04
CA LEU A 108 10.32 3.38 3.84
C LEU A 108 9.62 3.43 2.49
N VAL A 109 10.30 3.04 1.41
CA VAL A 109 9.70 2.97 0.07
C VAL A 109 8.54 1.98 0.07
N LEU A 110 8.75 0.78 0.63
CA LEU A 110 7.73 -0.26 0.74
C LEU A 110 6.49 0.26 1.49
N ALA A 111 6.68 0.82 2.68
CA ALA A 111 5.59 1.36 3.49
C ALA A 111 4.83 2.46 2.74
N ARG A 112 5.54 3.41 2.11
CA ARG A 112 4.94 4.58 1.44
C ARG A 112 4.22 4.24 0.14
N LEU A 113 4.58 3.15 -0.52
CA LEU A 113 3.86 2.63 -1.69
C LEU A 113 2.56 1.92 -1.29
N VAL A 114 2.53 1.26 -0.12
CA VAL A 114 1.34 0.59 0.39
C VAL A 114 0.38 1.58 1.03
N GLU A 115 0.87 2.44 1.92
CA GLU A 115 0.09 3.47 2.58
C GLU A 115 0.89 4.77 2.67
N ALA A 116 0.30 5.85 2.17
CA ALA A 116 0.97 7.14 2.09
C ALA A 116 0.99 7.89 3.45
N THR A 117 1.63 7.30 4.46
CA THR A 117 1.67 7.80 5.84
C THR A 117 2.98 8.52 6.20
N SER A 118 3.07 9.00 7.44
CA SER A 118 4.28 9.61 8.00
C SER A 118 5.41 8.58 8.17
N THR A 119 6.66 9.05 8.18
CA THR A 119 7.83 8.21 8.44
C THR A 119 7.74 7.47 9.78
N SER A 120 7.13 8.09 10.80
CA SER A 120 6.92 7.47 12.12
C SER A 120 5.89 6.36 12.09
N ASP A 121 4.81 6.53 11.32
CA ASP A 121 3.72 5.56 11.21
C ASP A 121 4.03 4.43 10.21
N SER A 122 5.13 4.56 9.45
CA SER A 122 5.60 3.51 8.54
C SER A 122 5.90 2.18 9.26
N VAL A 123 6.26 2.22 10.55
CA VAL A 123 6.49 1.00 11.37
C VAL A 123 5.22 0.15 11.45
N ARG A 124 4.07 0.79 11.70
CA ARG A 124 2.77 0.10 11.76
C ARG A 124 2.46 -0.59 10.43
N VAL A 125 2.66 0.10 9.30
CA VAL A 125 2.42 -0.45 7.96
C VAL A 125 3.31 -1.68 7.70
N LEU A 126 4.58 -1.62 8.09
CA LEU A 126 5.51 -2.74 7.93
C LEU A 126 5.12 -3.96 8.78
N GLU A 127 4.71 -3.73 10.03
CA GLU A 127 4.22 -4.78 10.92
C GLU A 127 2.95 -5.45 10.36
N GLU A 128 2.01 -4.65 9.84
CA GLU A 128 0.79 -5.14 9.18
C GLU A 128 1.09 -5.97 7.92
N LEU A 129 2.17 -5.64 7.20
CA LEU A 129 2.66 -6.41 6.06
C LEU A 129 3.38 -7.71 6.46
N GLY A 130 3.71 -7.90 7.74
CA GLY A 130 4.53 -9.02 8.21
C GLY A 130 6.00 -8.86 7.83
N VAL A 131 6.51 -7.62 7.89
CA VAL A 131 7.92 -7.27 7.73
C VAL A 131 8.48 -6.88 9.11
N ASP A 132 9.66 -7.40 9.45
CA ASP A 132 10.37 -6.98 10.65
C ASP A 132 10.90 -5.54 10.45
N ALA A 133 10.13 -4.58 10.95
CA ALA A 133 10.42 -3.16 10.80
C ALA A 133 11.70 -2.78 11.54
N VAL A 134 12.60 -2.05 10.87
CA VAL A 134 13.73 -1.42 11.56
C VAL A 134 13.21 -0.36 12.52
N HIS A 135 13.97 -0.12 13.59
CA HIS A 135 13.58 0.85 14.61
C HIS A 135 13.31 2.25 14.01
N ARG A 136 12.30 2.96 14.54
CA ARG A 136 11.89 4.30 14.07
C ARG A 136 13.05 5.28 13.86
N ASN A 137 14.01 5.31 14.79
CA ASN A 137 15.18 6.19 14.68
C ASN A 137 16.07 5.83 13.48
N THR A 138 16.14 4.55 13.11
CA THR A 138 16.88 4.06 11.94
C THR A 138 16.18 4.48 10.65
N LEU A 139 14.84 4.48 10.61
CA LEU A 139 14.05 5.02 9.49
C LEU A 139 14.33 6.53 9.30
N MET A 140 14.26 7.31 10.39
CA MET A 140 14.55 8.75 10.34
C MET A 140 15.99 9.05 9.91
N ALA A 141 16.96 8.29 10.44
CA ALA A 141 18.34 8.38 9.99
C ALA A 141 18.51 7.96 8.52
N GLY A 142 17.66 7.07 8.00
CA GLY A 142 17.61 6.68 6.59
C GLY A 142 17.26 7.84 5.67
N LEU A 143 16.34 8.72 6.06
CA LEU A 143 16.04 9.93 5.29
C LEU A 143 17.24 10.90 5.25
N ALA A 144 17.91 11.09 6.39
CA ALA A 144 19.11 11.92 6.45
C ALA A 144 20.24 11.32 5.59
N ARG A 145 20.44 9.99 5.64
CA ARG A 145 21.38 9.28 4.76
C ARG A 145 21.01 9.45 3.30
N ALA A 146 19.74 9.31 2.93
CA ALA A 146 19.29 9.47 1.56
C ALA A 146 19.64 10.85 0.98
N HIS A 147 19.52 11.90 1.79
CA HIS A 147 19.98 13.22 1.44
C HIS A 147 21.52 13.31 1.34
N HIS A 148 22.24 12.91 2.39
CA HIS A 148 23.71 13.01 2.43
C HIS A 148 24.43 12.19 1.35
N HIS A 149 23.87 11.04 0.98
CA HIS A 149 24.41 10.14 -0.04
C HIS A 149 23.79 10.34 -1.42
N ASP A 150 23.03 11.42 -1.61
CA ASP A 150 22.46 11.84 -2.89
C ASP A 150 21.67 10.72 -3.59
N TYR A 151 20.79 10.04 -2.85
CA TYR A 151 20.03 8.92 -3.39
C TYR A 151 19.19 9.32 -4.59
N ARG A 152 18.67 10.55 -4.62
CA ARG A 152 17.89 11.07 -5.74
C ARG A 152 18.64 10.95 -7.07
N SER A 153 19.87 11.47 -7.12
CA SER A 153 20.73 11.42 -8.30
C SER A 153 21.06 9.99 -8.72
N ARG A 154 21.34 9.12 -7.74
CA ARG A 154 21.66 7.71 -7.98
C ARG A 154 20.46 6.94 -8.54
N ILE A 155 19.27 7.18 -7.98
CA ILE A 155 18.00 6.62 -8.46
C ILE A 155 17.71 7.12 -9.88
N ALA A 156 17.84 8.43 -10.13
CA ALA A 156 17.65 9.01 -11.47
C ALA A 156 18.59 8.36 -12.51
N HIS A 157 19.87 8.19 -12.17
CA HIS A 157 20.83 7.52 -13.05
C HIS A 157 20.44 6.06 -13.37
N LEU A 158 19.99 5.31 -12.37
CA LEU A 158 19.53 3.93 -12.56
C LEU A 158 18.25 3.87 -13.41
N CYS A 159 17.30 4.77 -13.15
CA CYS A 159 16.08 4.88 -13.95
C CYS A 159 16.40 5.24 -15.40
N PHE A 160 17.28 6.21 -15.65
CA PHE A 160 17.73 6.56 -16.99
C PHE A 160 18.38 5.36 -17.69
N SER A 161 19.29 4.67 -17.02
CA SER A 161 19.94 3.47 -17.55
C SER A 161 18.94 2.36 -17.88
N HIS A 162 17.93 2.17 -17.03
CA HIS A 162 16.85 1.21 -17.24
C HIS A 162 16.01 1.56 -18.48
N SER A 163 15.61 2.83 -18.64
CA SER A 163 14.86 3.30 -19.82
C SER A 163 15.67 3.13 -21.10
N VAL A 164 16.96 3.51 -21.09
CA VAL A 164 17.87 3.31 -22.24
C VAL A 164 17.96 1.83 -22.64
N ALA A 165 18.07 0.93 -21.67
CA ALA A 165 18.23 -0.50 -21.91
C ALA A 165 16.93 -1.21 -22.37
N THR A 166 15.76 -0.64 -22.08
CA THR A 166 14.46 -1.31 -22.32
C THR A 166 13.65 -0.68 -23.44
N THR A 167 13.43 0.63 -23.39
CA THR A 167 12.55 1.36 -24.32
C THR A 167 13.33 2.24 -25.30
N GLY A 168 14.53 2.68 -24.89
CA GLY A 168 15.36 3.63 -25.62
C GLY A 168 14.79 5.06 -25.56
N VAL A 169 15.67 6.04 -25.39
CA VAL A 169 15.28 7.45 -25.23
C VAL A 169 15.15 8.12 -26.59
N SER A 170 13.92 8.26 -27.10
CA SER A 170 13.64 9.00 -28.35
C SER A 170 12.81 10.27 -28.16
N LEU A 171 12.09 10.35 -27.04
CA LEU A 171 11.21 11.44 -26.66
C LEU A 171 11.25 11.52 -25.14
N CYS A 172 11.48 12.73 -24.63
CA CYS A 172 11.34 13.04 -23.22
C CYS A 172 10.20 14.03 -23.06
N LEU A 173 9.34 13.80 -22.09
CA LEU A 173 8.30 14.73 -21.68
C LEU A 173 8.71 15.35 -20.35
N TYR A 174 8.49 16.65 -20.21
CA TYR A 174 8.82 17.40 -19.02
C TYR A 174 7.59 18.19 -18.59
N ASP A 175 7.26 18.09 -17.31
CA ASP A 175 6.20 18.88 -16.69
C ASP A 175 6.68 19.48 -15.37
N VAL A 176 6.08 20.61 -15.00
CA VAL A 176 6.43 21.39 -13.83
C VAL A 176 5.19 21.62 -12.97
N THR A 177 5.26 21.20 -11.72
CA THR A 177 4.20 21.42 -10.73
C THR A 177 4.69 22.33 -9.61
N THR A 178 3.86 23.29 -9.22
CA THR A 178 4.12 24.17 -8.07
C THR A 178 3.46 23.59 -6.82
N LEU A 179 4.22 23.46 -5.74
CA LEU A 179 3.69 23.05 -4.43
C LEU A 179 3.70 24.25 -3.48
N TYR A 180 2.56 24.53 -2.85
CA TYR A 180 2.38 25.63 -1.90
C TYR A 180 2.48 25.12 -0.46
N PHE A 181 3.01 25.97 0.41
CA PHE A 181 3.16 25.68 1.84
C PHE A 181 2.46 26.75 2.67
N GLU A 182 1.70 26.30 3.66
CA GLU A 182 1.26 27.15 4.77
C GLU A 182 2.46 27.39 5.68
N ALA A 183 3.32 28.32 5.29
CA ALA A 183 4.51 28.70 6.04
C ALA A 183 4.50 30.23 6.24
N GLU A 184 4.70 30.65 7.48
CA GLU A 184 4.71 32.09 7.83
C GLU A 184 5.90 32.83 7.19
N HIS A 185 6.98 32.12 6.87
CA HIS A 185 8.23 32.69 6.38
C HIS A 185 8.81 31.86 5.23
N GLU A 186 9.46 32.55 4.28
CA GLU A 186 10.30 31.93 3.26
C GLU A 186 11.55 31.28 3.87
N ASP A 187 12.11 30.29 3.19
CA ASP A 187 13.45 29.75 3.47
C ASP A 187 14.29 29.67 2.18
N GLU A 188 15.38 28.90 2.19
CA GLU A 188 16.27 28.77 1.03
C GLU A 188 15.55 28.22 -0.21
N LEU A 189 14.56 27.34 -0.04
CA LEU A 189 13.86 26.67 -1.15
C LEU A 189 12.44 27.22 -1.34
N ARG A 190 11.70 27.39 -0.24
CA ARG A 190 10.32 27.88 -0.24
C ARG A 190 10.33 29.40 -0.40
N LYS A 191 10.02 29.85 -1.61
CA LYS A 191 9.99 31.26 -2.01
C LYS A 191 8.62 31.64 -2.52
N VAL A 192 8.19 32.87 -2.28
CA VAL A 192 6.99 33.42 -2.91
C VAL A 192 7.24 33.51 -4.41
N GLY A 193 6.38 32.87 -5.19
CA GLY A 193 6.52 32.81 -6.64
C GLY A 193 6.12 34.09 -7.34
N TYR A 194 6.38 34.14 -8.65
CA TYR A 194 5.85 35.17 -9.54
C TYR A 194 4.35 34.95 -9.78
N SER A 195 3.51 35.16 -8.76
CA SER A 195 2.07 34.94 -8.87
C SER A 195 1.37 36.14 -9.50
N LYS A 196 0.69 35.92 -10.64
CA LYS A 196 -0.31 36.85 -11.20
C LYS A 196 -1.55 37.00 -10.29
N GLU A 197 -1.69 36.14 -9.27
CA GLU A 197 -2.83 36.06 -8.35
C GLU A 197 -2.54 36.63 -6.94
N ARG A 198 -1.38 37.28 -6.73
CA ARG A 198 -0.98 37.90 -5.44
C ARG A 198 -1.04 36.96 -4.23
N ARG A 199 -0.75 35.67 -4.40
CA ARG A 199 -0.59 34.76 -3.25
C ARG A 199 0.75 35.01 -2.56
N VAL A 200 0.72 35.05 -1.23
CA VAL A 200 1.89 35.33 -0.36
C VAL A 200 2.45 34.06 0.28
N ASP A 201 1.81 32.92 0.07
CA ASP A 201 2.25 31.63 0.61
C ASP A 201 3.53 31.16 -0.10
N PRO A 202 4.59 30.79 0.64
CA PRO A 202 5.80 30.24 0.03
C PRO A 202 5.52 28.99 -0.80
N GLN A 203 6.20 28.86 -1.94
CA GLN A 203 6.06 27.72 -2.84
C GLN A 203 7.42 27.14 -3.22
N ILE A 204 7.40 25.93 -3.77
CA ILE A 204 8.54 25.32 -4.49
C ILE A 204 8.06 24.87 -5.86
N VAL A 205 9.01 24.72 -6.77
CA VAL A 205 8.74 24.25 -8.14
C VAL A 205 9.37 22.87 -8.32
N VAL A 206 8.57 21.88 -8.70
CA VAL A 206 9.01 20.49 -8.91
C VAL A 206 8.90 20.15 -10.39
N GLY A 207 10.02 19.80 -11.01
CA GLY A 207 10.08 19.31 -12.38
C GLY A 207 10.19 17.80 -12.43
N LEU A 208 9.42 17.17 -13.32
CA LEU A 208 9.49 15.73 -13.59
C LEU A 208 9.81 15.51 -15.06
N LEU A 209 10.89 14.77 -15.31
CA LEU A 209 11.29 14.31 -16.64
C LEU A 209 10.93 12.83 -16.78
N VAL A 210 10.23 12.48 -17.86
CA VAL A 210 9.83 11.09 -18.17
C VAL A 210 10.18 10.72 -19.60
N ASP A 211 10.34 9.42 -19.86
CA ASP A 211 10.46 8.91 -21.23
C ASP A 211 9.10 8.85 -21.95
N ARG A 212 9.10 8.39 -23.20
CA ARG A 212 7.88 8.25 -24.01
C ARG A 212 6.80 7.35 -23.41
N SER A 213 7.16 6.45 -22.49
CA SER A 213 6.25 5.53 -21.82
C SER A 213 5.71 6.10 -20.49
N GLY A 214 6.20 7.27 -20.08
CA GLY A 214 5.92 7.86 -18.78
C GLY A 214 6.83 7.34 -17.66
N PHE A 215 7.90 6.61 -17.99
CA PHE A 215 8.85 6.13 -16.99
C PHE A 215 9.71 7.30 -16.47
N PRO A 216 9.83 7.50 -15.14
CA PRO A 216 10.54 8.64 -14.58
C PRO A 216 12.03 8.55 -14.86
N LEU A 217 12.61 9.61 -15.40
CA LEU A 217 14.05 9.75 -15.67
C LEU A 217 14.72 10.64 -14.63
N GLU A 218 14.06 11.72 -14.24
CA GLU A 218 14.60 12.68 -13.28
C GLU A 218 13.48 13.40 -12.53
N ILE A 219 13.75 13.71 -11.26
CA ILE A 219 12.95 14.65 -10.46
C ILE A 219 13.87 15.75 -9.95
N ALA A 220 13.48 17.00 -10.18
CA ALA A 220 14.23 18.16 -9.75
C ALA A 220 13.32 19.07 -8.91
N CYS A 221 13.91 19.72 -7.90
CA CYS A 221 13.20 20.69 -7.07
C CYS A 221 13.95 22.01 -7.13
N TYR A 222 13.20 23.10 -7.26
CA TYR A 222 13.70 24.45 -7.44
C TYR A 222 13.00 25.43 -6.51
N GLU A 223 13.66 26.56 -6.28
CA GLU A 223 13.09 27.68 -5.55
C GLU A 223 11.74 28.12 -6.15
N GLY A 224 10.80 28.50 -5.29
CA GLY A 224 9.44 28.88 -5.69
C GLY A 224 9.33 30.01 -6.72
N ASN A 225 10.34 30.87 -6.79
CA ASN A 225 10.43 31.98 -7.75
C ASN A 225 11.19 31.60 -9.03
N LYS A 226 11.62 30.35 -9.23
CA LYS A 226 12.31 29.94 -10.45
C LYS A 226 11.34 29.97 -11.64
N ALA A 227 11.70 30.68 -12.71
CA ALA A 227 10.88 30.67 -13.93
C ALA A 227 10.98 29.31 -14.64
N GLU A 228 9.86 28.84 -15.18
CA GLU A 228 9.69 27.54 -15.85
C GLU A 228 10.74 27.28 -16.96
N THR A 229 11.08 28.28 -17.76
CA THR A 229 12.10 28.13 -18.82
C THR A 229 13.47 27.71 -18.28
N HIS A 230 13.81 28.14 -17.06
CA HIS A 230 15.08 27.79 -16.42
C HIS A 230 15.07 26.42 -15.75
N THR A 231 13.89 25.81 -15.53
CA THR A 231 13.81 24.47 -14.96
C THR A 231 14.07 23.38 -16.02
N ILE A 232 13.73 23.65 -17.28
CA ILE A 232 14.03 22.78 -18.44
C ILE A 232 15.54 22.76 -18.74
N LEU A 233 16.18 23.92 -18.79
CA LEU A 233 17.60 24.04 -19.15
C LEU A 233 18.52 23.41 -18.08
N GLY A 234 18.17 23.54 -16.80
CA GLY A 234 18.90 22.89 -15.71
C GLY A 234 18.93 21.36 -15.84
N SER A 235 17.80 20.74 -16.20
CA SER A 235 17.72 19.29 -16.45
C SER A 235 18.53 18.83 -17.68
N SER A 236 18.71 19.70 -18.68
CA SER A 236 19.53 19.38 -19.86
C SER A 236 21.04 19.42 -19.63
N GLU A 237 21.52 20.25 -18.69
CA GLU A 237 22.95 20.29 -18.30
C GLU A 237 23.32 19.17 -17.30
N LEU A 238 22.35 18.70 -16.51
CA LEU A 238 22.49 17.57 -15.57
C LEU A 238 22.63 16.21 -16.28
N SER A 239 22.16 16.10 -17.52
CA SER A 239 22.22 14.86 -18.33
C SER A 239 23.52 14.72 -19.15
N VAL A 240 24.35 15.76 -19.23
CA VAL A 240 25.65 15.73 -19.94
C VAL A 240 26.81 15.89 -18.95
N GLY A 241 27.02 14.90 -18.08
CA GLY A 241 28.29 14.69 -17.37
C GLY A 241 28.77 15.79 -16.41
N ALA A 242 27.95 16.79 -16.08
CA ALA A 242 28.29 17.78 -15.06
C ALA A 242 28.04 17.20 -13.64
N PRO A 243 28.89 17.51 -12.63
CA PRO A 243 28.66 17.05 -11.27
C PRO A 243 27.32 17.57 -10.77
N MET A 244 26.44 16.63 -10.44
CA MET A 244 25.08 16.86 -9.96
C MET A 244 25.10 17.88 -8.81
N GLY A 245 24.38 18.99 -9.00
CA GLY A 245 24.33 20.09 -8.06
C GLY A 245 23.87 19.61 -6.69
N ARG A 246 24.79 19.64 -5.72
CA ARG A 246 24.46 19.56 -4.29
C ARG A 246 23.68 20.81 -3.93
N GLY A 247 22.58 20.64 -3.22
CA GLY A 247 21.89 21.73 -2.53
C GLY A 247 20.48 21.93 -3.04
N CYS A 248 19.53 21.64 -2.18
CA CYS A 248 18.19 22.26 -2.11
C CYS A 248 17.40 21.76 -0.89
N TRP A 249 17.91 20.82 -0.08
CA TRP A 249 17.20 20.32 1.11
C TRP A 249 18.11 20.38 2.34
N GLY A 250 18.27 21.59 2.88
CA GLY A 250 18.79 21.84 4.23
C GLY A 250 17.66 21.89 5.25
#